data_AF-A0A8S3DJN3-F1
#
_entry.id   AF-A0A8S3DJN3-F1
#
_cell.length_a   1.000
_cell.length_b   1.000
_cell.length_c   1.000
_cell.angle_alpha   90.00
_cell.angle_beta   90.00
_cell.angle_gamma   90.00
#
_symmetry.space_group_name_H-M   'P 1'
#
loop_
_entity.id
_entity.type
_entity.pdbx_description
1 polymer ?
#
loop_
_entity_poly.entity_id
_entity_poly.type
_entity_poly.pdbx_seq_one_letter_code
_entity_poly.pdbx_strand_id
1 'polypeptide(L)'
;MSAQQVIVKAYYNDLVEKQPEIRRFAIDVSANKNIYQALEATITQLNSNYPQGQFTLQYTDEDNDRITFSSDNELRSALSAVPLGGTLKVYVKPKV
;
A
#
# COMPACT_ATOMS: atom_id res chain seq x y z
N MET A 1 -20.33 -6.80 -12.96
CA MET A 1 -19.79 -6.51 -11.62
C MET A 1 -19.04 -5.19 -11.73
N SER A 2 -19.32 -4.22 -10.85
CA SER A 2 -18.69 -2.91 -10.88
C SER A 2 -17.28 -3.00 -10.29
N ALA A 3 -16.27 -2.49 -10.99
CA ALA A 3 -14.92 -2.40 -10.43
C ALA A 3 -14.94 -1.50 -9.19
N GLN A 4 -14.45 -2.00 -8.06
CA GLN A 4 -14.33 -1.22 -6.84
C GLN A 4 -12.90 -0.71 -6.77
N GLN A 5 -12.71 0.58 -7.04
CA GLN A 5 -11.39 1.20 -7.02
C GLN A 5 -11.13 1.88 -5.69
N VAL A 6 -9.92 1.72 -5.17
CA VAL A 6 -9.43 2.44 -3.99
C VAL A 6 -8.21 3.24 -4.37
N ILE A 7 -8.17 4.50 -3.94
CA ILE A 7 -6.98 5.34 -4.11
C ILE A 7 -5.96 4.97 -3.04
N VAL A 8 -4.75 4.65 -3.47
CA VAL A 8 -3.59 4.44 -2.63
C VAL A 8 -2.71 5.68 -2.67
N LYS A 9 -2.25 6.14 -1.52
CA LYS A 9 -1.18 7.13 -1.38
C LYS A 9 0.01 6.44 -0.74
N ALA A 10 1.00 6.09 -1.56
CA ALA A 10 2.24 5.46 -1.15
C ALA A 10 3.25 6.52 -0.72
N TYR A 11 3.80 6.35 0.47
CA TYR A 11 4.89 7.13 1.04
C TYR A 11 6.15 6.26 1.04
N TYR A 12 7.12 6.59 0.20
CA TYR A 12 8.39 5.88 0.13
C TYR A 12 9.33 6.49 1.17
N ASN A 13 9.53 5.76 2.27
CA ASN A 13 10.39 6.19 3.37
C ASN A 13 11.76 5.56 3.20
N ASP A 14 12.65 6.24 2.48
CA ASP A 14 14.08 6.02 2.67
C ASP A 14 14.48 6.68 3.99
N LEU A 15 15.24 5.95 4.82
CA LEU A 15 15.73 6.41 6.13
C LEU A 15 16.61 7.69 6.02
N VAL A 16 16.93 8.13 4.80
CA VAL A 16 17.91 9.18 4.50
C VAL A 16 17.25 10.49 4.01
N GLU A 17 16.03 10.46 3.47
CA GLU A 17 15.44 11.65 2.84
C GLU A 17 14.55 12.48 3.78
N LYS A 18 14.80 13.80 3.81
CA LYS A 18 13.97 14.78 4.56
C LYS A 18 12.56 14.97 3.97
N GLN A 19 12.32 14.52 2.73
CA GLN A 19 11.02 14.58 2.06
C GLN A 19 10.75 13.23 1.39
N PRO A 20 9.90 12.36 1.96
CA PRO A 20 9.62 11.07 1.35
C PRO A 20 8.95 11.28 -0.01
N GLU A 21 9.36 10.51 -1.02
CA GLU A 21 8.66 10.47 -2.30
C GLU A 21 7.22 9.98 -2.07
N ILE A 22 6.24 10.65 -2.69
CA ILE A 22 4.82 10.32 -2.55
C ILE A 22 4.24 10.05 -3.94
N ARG A 23 3.61 8.88 -4.11
CA ARG A 23 2.85 8.53 -5.32
C ARG A 23 1.40 8.23 -4.97
N ARG A 24 0.48 8.62 -5.86
CA ARG A 24 -0.94 8.28 -5.76
C ARG A 24 -1.36 7.49 -6.98
N PHE A 25 -2.09 6.41 -6.76
CA PHE A 25 -2.60 5.54 -7.82
C PHE A 25 -3.87 4.84 -7.36
N ALA A 26 -4.68 4.38 -8.30
CA ALA A 26 -5.86 3.57 -8.02
C ALA A 26 -5.49 2.08 -8.11
N ILE A 27 -6.05 1.26 -7.22
CA ILE A 27 -6.04 -0.20 -7.35
C ILE A 27 -7.47 -0.71 -7.44
N ASP A 28 -7.68 -1.77 -8.22
CA ASP A 28 -8.95 -2.49 -8.26
C ASP A 28 -8.97 -3.55 -7.15
N VAL A 29 -9.87 -3.37 -6.18
CA VAL A 29 -10.06 -4.28 -5.05
C VAL A 29 -11.20 -5.26 -5.26
N SER A 30 -11.90 -5.19 -6.41
CA SER A 30 -12.94 -6.17 -6.76
C SER A 30 -12.38 -7.55 -7.09
N ALA A 31 -11.07 -7.66 -7.33
CA ALA A 31 -10.38 -8.93 -7.50
C ALA A 31 -10.31 -9.69 -6.17
N ASN A 32 -10.90 -10.89 -6.12
CA ASN A 32 -10.86 -11.74 -4.94
C ASN A 32 -9.48 -12.39 -4.68
N LYS A 33 -8.54 -12.33 -5.64
CA LYS A 33 -7.22 -12.97 -5.53
C LYS A 33 -6.10 -12.05 -6.05
N ASN A 34 -4.95 -12.09 -5.39
CA ASN A 34 -3.68 -11.45 -5.74
C ASN A 34 -3.69 -9.91 -5.69
N ILE A 35 -4.57 -9.30 -4.91
CA ILE A 35 -4.63 -7.83 -4.75
C ILE A 35 -3.35 -7.28 -4.10
N TYR A 36 -2.75 -8.02 -3.16
CA TYR A 36 -1.50 -7.65 -2.53
C TYR A 36 -0.35 -7.67 -3.54
N GLN A 37 -0.25 -8.74 -4.34
CA GLN A 37 0.78 -8.86 -5.36
C GLN A 37 0.64 -7.76 -6.43
N ALA A 38 -0.59 -7.40 -6.82
CA ALA A 38 -0.84 -6.30 -7.75
C ALA A 38 -0.43 -4.94 -7.16
N LEU A 39 -0.68 -4.72 -5.87
CA LEU A 39 -0.22 -3.53 -5.15
C LEU A 39 1.32 -3.46 -5.13
N GLU A 40 2.02 -4.54 -4.79
CA GLU A 40 3.49 -4.58 -4.80
C GLU A 40 4.06 -4.30 -6.19
N ALA A 41 3.49 -4.90 -7.24
CA ALA A 41 3.91 -4.68 -8.62
C ALA A 41 3.73 -3.22 -9.04
N THR A 42 2.61 -2.59 -8.66
CA THR A 42 2.35 -1.18 -8.95
C THR A 42 3.33 -0.27 -8.22
N ILE A 43 3.63 -0.54 -6.95
CA ILE A 43 4.63 0.20 -6.17
C ILE A 43 6.02 0.11 -6.83
N THR A 44 6.43 -1.11 -7.22
CA THR A 44 7.70 -1.35 -7.91
C THR A 44 7.77 -0.60 -9.25
N GLN A 45 6.66 -0.59 -10.01
CA GLN A 45 6.58 0.11 -11.29
C GLN A 45 6.68 1.63 -11.13
N LEU A 46 6.11 2.18 -10.05
CA LEU A 46 6.12 3.61 -9.78
C LEU A 46 7.43 4.08 -9.15
N ASN A 47 8.16 3.20 -8.47
CA ASN A 47 9.46 3.48 -7.91
C ASN A 47 10.36 2.24 -7.93
N SER A 48 11.27 2.18 -8.90
CA SER A 48 12.18 1.05 -9.11
C SER A 48 13.21 0.86 -7.98
N ASN A 49 13.37 1.82 -7.07
CA ASN A 49 14.23 1.67 -5.89
C ASN A 49 13.64 0.68 -4.86
N TYR A 50 12.37 0.30 -5.02
CA TYR A 50 11.65 -0.64 -4.17
C TYR A 50 11.25 -1.88 -4.97
N PRO A 51 12.20 -2.78 -5.29
CA PRO A 51 11.89 -3.99 -6.03
C PRO A 51 10.98 -4.93 -5.23
N GLN A 52 10.10 -5.63 -5.94
CA GLN A 52 9.13 -6.53 -5.33
C GLN A 52 9.81 -7.53 -4.38
N GLY A 53 9.22 -7.71 -3.21
CA GLY A 53 9.75 -8.58 -2.16
C GLY A 53 10.89 -7.98 -1.32
N GLN A 54 11.47 -6.84 -1.70
CA GLN A 54 12.56 -6.16 -0.96
C GLN A 54 12.08 -4.99 -0.10
N PHE A 55 10.76 -4.82 0.05
CA PHE A 55 10.16 -3.83 0.93
C PHE A 55 9.03 -4.46 1.76
N THR A 56 8.66 -3.77 2.83
CA THR A 56 7.44 -4.03 3.59
C THR A 56 6.46 -2.89 3.37
N LEU A 57 5.17 -3.23 3.45
CA LEU A 57 4.08 -2.27 3.37
C LEU A 57 3.43 -2.14 4.74
N GLN A 58 3.15 -0.90 5.13
CA GLN A 58 2.51 -0.60 6.40
C GLN A 58 1.33 0.34 6.21
N TYR A 59 0.32 0.23 7.07
CA TYR A 59 -0.76 1.21 7.19
C TYR A 59 -0.82 1.73 8.64
N THR A 60 -1.65 2.74 8.87
CA THR A 60 -2.01 3.20 10.21
C THR A 60 -3.40 2.65 10.53
N ASP A 61 -3.53 1.91 11.63
CA ASP A 61 -4.83 1.41 12.09
C ASP A 61 -5.58 2.45 12.94
N GLU A 62 -6.68 2.03 13.56
CA GLU A 62 -7.54 2.87 14.40
C GLU A 62 -6.87 3.33 15.71
N ASP A 63 -5.91 2.58 16.21
CA ASP A 63 -5.13 2.89 17.41
C ASP A 63 -3.91 3.78 17.11
N ASN A 64 -3.70 4.13 15.83
CA ASN A 64 -2.56 4.89 15.29
C ASN A 64 -1.25 4.09 15.22
N ASP A 65 -1.31 2.77 15.25
CA ASP A 65 -0.15 1.89 15.17
C ASP A 65 0.28 1.61 13.72
N ARG A 66 1.59 1.34 13.55
CA ARG A 66 2.20 1.00 12.26
C ARG A 66 2.08 -0.50 12.01
N ILE A 67 0.99 -0.91 11.36
CA ILE A 67 0.73 -2.32 11.09
C ILE A 67 1.33 -2.72 9.75
N THR A 68 2.16 -3.75 9.75
CA THR A 68 2.75 -4.34 8.54
C THR A 68 1.78 -5.35 7.95
N PHE A 69 1.64 -5.36 6.63
CA PHE A 69 0.83 -6.35 5.92
C PHE A 69 1.62 -6.94 4.75
N SER A 70 1.35 -8.20 4.45
CA SER A 70 2.10 -9.00 3.47
C SER A 70 1.22 -9.99 2.70
N SER A 71 -0.11 -9.91 2.86
CA SER A 71 -1.06 -10.82 2.25
C SER A 71 -2.35 -10.12 1.82
N ASP A 72 -3.13 -10.78 0.95
CA ASP A 72 -4.44 -10.29 0.51
C ASP A 72 -5.41 -10.06 1.68
N ASN A 73 -5.39 -10.95 2.69
CA ASN A 73 -6.28 -10.85 3.83
C ASN A 73 -5.95 -9.65 4.71
N GLU A 74 -4.67 -9.42 5.00
CA GLU A 74 -4.23 -8.26 5.77
C GLU A 74 -4.46 -6.95 4.99
N LEU A 75 -4.27 -6.96 3.67
CA LEU A 75 -4.62 -5.81 2.84
C LEU A 75 -6.12 -5.51 2.89
N ARG A 76 -7.00 -6.52 2.91
CA ARG A 76 -8.44 -6.31 3.11
C ARG A 76 -8.74 -5.70 4.47
N SER A 77 -8.07 -6.14 5.53
CA SER A 77 -8.20 -5.52 6.86
C SER A 77 -7.76 -4.04 6.82
N ALA A 78 -6.65 -3.73 6.15
CA ALA A 78 -6.19 -2.36 5.95
C ALA A 78 -7.20 -1.53 5.15
N LEU A 79 -7.82 -2.10 4.11
CA LEU A 79 -8.85 -1.44 3.30
C LEU A 79 -10.13 -1.18 4.09
N SER A 80 -10.54 -2.07 5.00
CA SER A 80 -11.70 -1.85 5.87
C SER A 80 -11.50 -0.73 6.88
N ALA A 81 -10.25 -0.39 7.22
CA ALA A 81 -9.93 0.75 8.07
C ALA A 81 -10.06 2.10 7.34
N VAL A 82 -10.20 2.10 6.01
CA VAL A 82 -10.35 3.33 5.21
C VAL A 82 -11.84 3.70 5.12
N PRO A 83 -12.22 4.94 5.46
CA PRO A 83 -13.59 5.41 5.27
C PRO A 83 -14.05 5.26 3.81
N LEU A 84 -15.35 5.08 3.59
CA LEU A 84 -15.92 4.95 2.25
C LEU A 84 -15.52 6.14 1.35
N GLY A 85 -14.93 5.87 0.18
CA GLY A 85 -14.40 6.91 -0.71
C GLY A 85 -13.07 7.55 -0.27
N GLY A 86 -12.46 7.01 0.78
CA GLY A 86 -11.19 7.46 1.32
C GLY A 86 -9.97 7.00 0.51
N THR A 87 -8.79 7.42 1.00
CA THR A 87 -7.49 7.05 0.43
C THR A 87 -6.74 6.16 1.41
N LEU A 88 -6.34 4.96 0.97
CA LEU A 88 -5.45 4.10 1.73
C LEU A 88 -4.04 4.71 1.74
N LYS A 89 -3.56 5.11 2.91
CA LYS A 89 -2.18 5.58 3.08
C LYS A 89 -1.29 4.37 3.36
N VAL A 90 -0.33 4.12 2.47
CA VAL A 90 0.62 3.02 2.58
C VAL A 90 2.01 3.58 2.75
N TYR A 91 2.77 3.02 3.68
CA TYR A 91 4.15 3.37 3.93
C TYR A 91 5.02 2.23 3.41
N VAL A 92 5.89 2.55 2.46
CA VAL A 92 6.79 1.61 1.81
C VAL A 92 8.15 1.77 2.47
N LYS A 93 8.65 0.68 3.06
CA LYS A 93 9.92 0.68 3.78
C LYS A 93 10.82 -0.42 3.22
N PRO A 94 12.09 -0.15 2.90
CA PRO A 94 13.02 -1.20 2.49
C PRO A 94 13.16 -2.25 3.61
N LYS A 95 13.25 -3.52 3.22
CA LYS A 95 13.72 -4.58 4.12
C LYS A 95 15.22 -4.36 4.31
N VAL A 96 15.64 -4.23 5.57
CA VAL A 96 17.07 -4.15 5.93
C VAL A 96 17.64 -5.55 5.97
#